data_AF-A0A941ZGR4-F1
#
_entry.id   AF-A0A941ZGR4-F1
#
_cell.length_a   1.000
_cell.length_b   1.000
_cell.length_c   1.000
_cell.angle_alpha   90.00
_cell.angle_beta   90.00
_cell.angle_gamma   90.00
#
_symmetry.space_group_name_H-M   'P 1'
#
loop_
_entity.id
_entity.type
_entity.pdbx_description
1 polymer ?
#
loop_
_entity_poly.entity_id
_entity_poly.type
_entity_poly.pdbx_seq_one_letter_code
_entity_poly.pdbx_strand_id
1 'polypeptide(L)'
;MDAPPPQEDTRPFVRVAALLHEAGLNAPRVLAQDLQHGFLLLTDLGATTYLAALDESNANELFGAATGALVRWQLASRAGALPPYDEALLRRELDLFPEWYLGRHLGLEPRPEQRQAM
;
A
#
# COMPACT_ATOMS: atom_id res chain seq x y z
N MET A 1 5.44 14.39 3.98
CA MET A 1 6.01 13.09 4.39
C MET A 1 7.48 13.31 4.69
N ASP A 2 7.98 12.70 5.76
CA ASP A 2 9.39 12.72 6.18
C ASP A 2 9.82 11.26 6.36
N ALA A 3 10.59 10.76 5.41
CA ALA A 3 10.97 9.35 5.29
C ALA A 3 12.46 9.29 4.88
N PRO A 4 13.39 9.49 5.83
CA PRO A 4 14.80 9.61 5.51
C PRO A 4 15.32 8.31 4.84
N PRO A 5 16.10 8.40 3.74
CA PRO A 5 16.46 7.24 2.90
C PRO A 5 17.10 6.00 3.56
N PRO A 6 17.86 6.09 4.67
CA PRO A 6 18.33 4.88 5.35
C PRO A 6 17.20 4.06 6.01
N GLN A 7 16.01 4.62 6.15
CA GLN A 7 14.86 3.99 6.82
C GLN A 7 13.76 3.63 5.82
N GLU A 8 13.45 4.51 4.85
CA GLU A 8 12.38 4.28 3.89
C GLU A 8 12.65 5.00 2.55
N ASP A 9 12.37 4.31 1.43
CA ASP A 9 12.49 4.86 0.08
C ASP A 9 11.18 5.52 -0.36
N THR A 10 11.22 6.82 -0.69
CA THR A 10 10.05 7.59 -1.15
C THR A 10 9.79 7.50 -2.65
N ARG A 11 10.72 6.96 -3.45
CA ARG A 11 10.57 6.83 -4.91
C ARG A 11 9.38 5.94 -5.31
N PRO A 12 9.11 4.80 -4.65
CA PRO A 12 7.90 4.02 -4.89
C PRO A 12 6.62 4.83 -4.69
N PHE A 13 6.55 5.65 -3.64
CA PHE A 13 5.38 6.50 -3.37
C PHE A 13 5.14 7.48 -4.53
N VAL A 14 6.17 8.24 -4.91
CA VAL A 14 6.08 9.22 -6.01
C VAL A 14 5.64 8.55 -7.32
N ARG A 15 6.22 7.38 -7.63
CA ARG A 15 5.89 6.62 -8.83
C ARG A 15 4.43 6.16 -8.83
N VAL A 16 3.96 5.56 -7.74
CA VAL A 16 2.59 5.03 -7.66
C VAL A 16 1.56 6.16 -7.64
N ALA A 17 1.84 7.27 -6.94
CA ALA A 17 0.98 8.45 -6.95
C ALA A 17 0.79 9.03 -8.36
N ALA A 18 1.87 9.09 -9.15
CA ALA A 18 1.79 9.52 -10.54
C ALA A 18 0.92 8.59 -11.39
N LEU A 19 1.11 7.26 -11.27
CA LEU A 19 0.30 6.30 -12.02
C LEU A 19 -1.19 6.37 -11.65
N LEU A 20 -1.52 6.52 -10.35
CA LEU A 20 -2.89 6.69 -9.89
C LEU A 20 -3.54 7.95 -10.49
N HIS A 21 -2.80 9.06 -10.58
CA HIS A 21 -3.29 10.26 -11.25
C HIS A 21 -3.46 10.09 -12.75
N GLU A 22 -2.55 9.40 -13.45
CA GLU A 22 -2.72 9.06 -14.86
C GLU A 22 -3.98 8.21 -15.11
N ALA A 23 -4.36 7.37 -14.14
CA ALA A 23 -5.60 6.59 -14.15
C ALA A 23 -6.86 7.40 -13.78
N GLY A 24 -6.73 8.70 -13.51
CA GLY A 24 -7.82 9.57 -13.10
C GLY A 24 -8.31 9.33 -11.66
N LEU A 25 -7.46 8.75 -10.80
CA LEU A 25 -7.78 8.48 -9.40
C LEU A 25 -7.31 9.62 -8.50
N ASN A 26 -7.99 9.72 -7.35
CA ASN A 26 -7.67 10.71 -6.34
C ASN A 26 -6.62 10.16 -5.37
N ALA A 27 -5.36 10.48 -5.64
CA ALA A 27 -4.21 10.21 -4.76
C ALA A 27 -3.58 11.53 -4.30
N PRO A 28 -2.70 11.54 -3.28
CA PRO A 28 -1.94 12.73 -2.93
C PRO A 28 -1.05 13.17 -4.10
N ARG A 29 -1.20 14.42 -4.55
CA ARG A 29 -0.33 15.02 -5.55
C ARG A 29 1.00 15.39 -4.93
N VAL A 30 2.10 15.03 -5.58
CA VAL A 30 3.44 15.49 -5.20
C VAL A 30 3.65 16.90 -5.75
N LEU A 31 3.72 17.89 -4.86
CA LEU A 31 3.91 19.30 -5.19
C LEU A 31 5.40 19.68 -5.25
N ALA A 32 6.21 19.08 -4.38
CA ALA A 32 7.66 19.19 -4.36
C ALA A 32 8.27 17.94 -3.71
N GLN A 33 9.53 17.64 -4.03
CA GLN A 33 10.24 16.50 -3.46
C GLN A 33 11.73 16.82 -3.26
N ASP A 34 12.28 16.32 -2.16
CA ASP A 34 13.71 16.21 -1.90
C ASP A 34 14.00 14.74 -1.55
N LEU A 35 14.31 13.95 -2.57
CA LEU A 35 14.54 12.51 -2.42
C LEU A 35 15.87 12.19 -1.72
N GLN A 36 16.81 13.13 -1.67
CA GLN A 36 18.09 12.93 -0.98
C GLN A 36 17.90 12.96 0.53
N HIS A 37 16.98 13.79 1.01
CA HIS A 37 16.65 13.89 2.43
C HIS A 37 15.35 13.16 2.79
N GLY A 38 14.59 12.65 1.81
CA GLY A 38 13.38 11.87 2.06
C GLY A 38 12.12 12.72 2.29
N PHE A 39 12.09 13.97 1.82
CA PHE A 39 10.95 14.85 1.98
C PHE A 39 10.04 14.86 0.76
N LEU A 40 8.73 14.75 1.00
CA LEU A 40 7.70 15.03 -0.01
C LEU A 40 6.71 16.07 0.53
N LEU A 41 6.45 17.11 -0.27
CA LEU A 41 5.33 18.02 -0.09
C LEU A 41 4.14 17.50 -0.89
N LEU A 42 3.05 17.17 -0.20
CA LEU A 42 1.89 16.48 -0.77
C LEU A 42 0.62 17.30 -0.57
N THR A 43 -0.38 17.12 -1.44
CA THR A 43 -1.74 17.57 -1.14
C THR A 43 -2.37 16.69 -0.05
N ASP A 44 -3.23 17.31 0.76
CA ASP A 44 -4.02 16.63 1.79
C ASP A 44 -5.35 16.11 1.17
N LEU A 45 -5.78 14.90 1.54
CA LEU A 45 -7.04 14.29 1.08
C LEU A 45 -8.22 14.57 2.04
N GLY A 46 -7.98 15.28 3.13
CA GLY A 46 -8.91 15.49 4.23
C GLY A 46 -8.80 14.43 5.32
N ALA A 47 -9.57 14.63 6.38
CA ALA A 47 -9.57 13.77 7.56
C ALA A 47 -10.72 12.74 7.59
N THR A 48 -11.71 12.88 6.69
CA THR A 48 -12.89 12.00 6.67
C THR A 48 -12.56 10.69 5.98
N THR A 49 -12.30 9.66 6.77
CA THR A 49 -12.12 8.30 6.27
C THR A 49 -13.46 7.69 5.87
N TYR A 50 -13.42 6.66 5.03
CA TYR A 50 -14.62 5.87 4.72
C TYR A 50 -15.27 5.32 5.99
N LEU A 51 -14.48 4.81 6.94
CA LEU A 51 -15.02 4.30 8.21
C LEU A 51 -15.79 5.36 9.00
N ALA A 52 -15.36 6.62 8.96
CA ALA A 52 -16.04 7.71 9.66
C ALA A 52 -17.31 8.19 8.93
N ALA A 53 -17.37 8.06 7.60
CA ALA A 53 -18.50 8.51 6.79
C ALA A 53 -19.54 7.42 6.52
N LEU A 54 -19.15 6.15 6.62
CA LEU A 54 -19.98 5.00 6.29
C LEU A 54 -21.10 4.81 7.32
N ASP A 55 -22.33 4.63 6.83
CA ASP A 55 -23.48 4.21 7.61
C ASP A 55 -24.35 3.21 6.83
N GLU A 56 -25.42 2.71 7.46
CA GLU A 56 -26.31 1.72 6.86
C GLU A 56 -27.02 2.24 5.60
N SER A 57 -27.17 3.55 5.44
CA SER A 57 -27.89 4.16 4.33
C SER A 57 -27.01 4.38 3.10
N ASN A 58 -25.69 4.53 3.27
CA ASN A 58 -24.78 4.93 2.19
C ASN A 58 -23.77 3.84 1.76
N ALA A 59 -23.77 2.67 2.42
CA ALA A 59 -22.78 1.63 2.19
C ALA A 59 -22.68 1.18 0.72
N ASN A 60 -23.80 0.95 0.06
CA ASN A 60 -23.81 0.52 -1.34
C ASN A 60 -23.19 1.56 -2.28
N GLU A 61 -23.43 2.85 -2.03
CA GLU A 61 -22.89 3.93 -2.83
C GLU A 61 -21.37 4.06 -2.64
N LEU A 62 -20.91 4.13 -1.38
CA LEU A 62 -19.50 4.31 -1.07
C LEU A 62 -18.66 3.11 -1.54
N PHE A 63 -19.11 1.88 -1.28
CA PHE A 63 -18.41 0.70 -1.77
C PHE A 63 -18.51 0.54 -3.30
N GLY A 64 -19.61 1.00 -3.91
CA GLY A 64 -19.72 1.11 -5.36
C GLY A 64 -18.66 2.06 -5.96
N ALA A 65 -18.47 3.22 -5.35
CA ALA A 65 -17.45 4.19 -5.76
C ALA A 65 -16.02 3.64 -5.57
N ALA A 66 -15.74 2.99 -4.43
CA ALA A 66 -14.45 2.35 -4.16
C ALA A 66 -14.16 1.22 -5.16
N THR A 67 -15.13 0.36 -5.45
CA THR A 67 -15.00 -0.70 -6.45
C THR A 67 -14.77 -0.12 -7.84
N GLY A 68 -15.51 0.93 -8.21
CA GLY A 68 -15.30 1.65 -9.47
C GLY A 68 -13.89 2.24 -9.59
N ALA A 69 -13.29 2.71 -8.49
CA ALA A 69 -11.91 3.17 -8.46
C ALA A 69 -10.91 2.03 -8.71
N LEU A 70 -11.13 0.84 -8.12
CA LEU A 70 -10.31 -0.34 -8.37
C LEU A 70 -10.38 -0.78 -9.84
N VAL A 71 -11.58 -0.79 -10.44
CA VAL A 71 -11.75 -1.12 -11.85
C VAL A 71 -11.02 -0.11 -12.75
N ARG A 72 -11.11 1.20 -12.47
CA ARG A 72 -10.35 2.22 -13.20
C ARG A 72 -8.84 1.99 -13.10
N TRP A 73 -8.34 1.66 -11.91
CA TRP A 73 -6.93 1.35 -11.70
C TRP A 73 -6.49 0.15 -12.54
N GLN A 74 -7.29 -0.92 -12.54
CA GLN A 74 -7.01 -2.13 -13.29
C GLN A 74 -7.01 -1.88 -14.81
N LEU A 75 -7.96 -1.10 -15.32
CA LEU A 75 -8.04 -0.76 -16.74
C LEU A 75 -6.90 0.15 -17.22
N ALA A 76 -6.37 1.02 -16.35
CA ALA A 76 -5.24 1.89 -16.66
C ALA A 76 -3.87 1.19 -16.52
N SER A 77 -3.83 0.04 -15.85
CA SER A 77 -2.60 -0.69 -15.55
C SER A 77 -1.95 -1.26 -16.82
N ARG A 78 -0.62 -1.26 -16.86
CA ARG A 78 0.19 -1.73 -17.99
C ARG A 78 1.20 -2.78 -17.52
N ALA A 79 1.44 -3.80 -18.33
CA ALA A 79 2.47 -4.81 -18.03
C ALA A 79 3.84 -4.15 -17.83
N GLY A 80 4.56 -4.54 -16.78
CA GLY A 80 5.88 -3.98 -16.42
C GLY A 80 5.85 -2.59 -15.77
N ALA A 81 4.68 -1.93 -15.67
CA ALA A 81 4.57 -0.65 -14.97
C ALA A 81 4.73 -0.79 -13.44
N LEU A 82 4.49 -1.97 -12.89
CA LEU A 82 4.79 -2.35 -11.51
C LEU A 82 5.46 -3.73 -11.52
N PRO A 83 6.31 -4.05 -10.53
CA PRO A 83 6.83 -5.41 -10.38
C PRO A 83 5.68 -6.40 -10.19
N PRO A 84 5.84 -7.65 -10.65
CA PRO A 84 4.82 -8.67 -10.41
C PRO A 84 4.66 -8.93 -8.91
N TYR A 85 3.42 -9.12 -8.49
CA TYR A 85 3.13 -9.71 -7.19
C TYR A 85 3.07 -11.23 -7.38
N ASP A 86 4.22 -11.89 -7.24
CA ASP A 86 4.38 -13.32 -7.51
C ASP A 86 4.42 -14.16 -6.23
N GLU A 87 4.46 -15.48 -6.39
CA GLU A 87 4.48 -16.43 -5.28
C GLU A 87 5.70 -16.21 -4.36
N ALA A 88 6.85 -15.86 -4.92
CA ALA A 88 8.07 -15.66 -4.14
C ALA A 88 7.95 -14.43 -3.24
N LEU A 89 7.41 -13.33 -3.76
CA LEU A 89 7.13 -12.13 -2.96
C LEU A 89 6.08 -12.40 -1.88
N LEU A 90 4.96 -13.03 -2.24
CA LEU A 90 3.91 -13.40 -1.29
C LEU A 90 4.46 -14.29 -0.17
N ARG A 91 5.27 -15.31 -0.52
CA ARG A 91 5.89 -16.21 0.46
C ARG A 91 6.75 -15.42 1.44
N ARG A 92 7.60 -14.52 0.94
CA ARG A 92 8.44 -13.67 1.77
C ARG A 92 7.63 -12.77 2.71
N GLU A 93 6.50 -12.23 2.25
CA GLU A 93 5.60 -11.44 3.10
C GLU A 93 4.96 -12.27 4.21
N LEU A 94 4.51 -13.50 3.88
CA LEU A 94 3.95 -14.43 4.86
C LEU A 94 4.99 -14.87 5.90
N ASP A 95 6.24 -15.09 5.47
CA ASP A 95 7.35 -15.53 6.32
C ASP A 95 7.77 -14.46 7.36
N LEU A 96 7.36 -13.19 7.18
CA LEU A 96 7.59 -12.15 8.20
C LEU A 96 6.94 -12.50 9.55
N PHE A 97 5.79 -13.16 9.54
CA PHE A 97 5.14 -13.53 10.80
C PHE A 97 5.93 -14.60 11.59
N PRO A 98 6.27 -15.79 11.05
CA PRO A 98 7.04 -16.77 11.80
C PRO A 98 8.48 -16.34 12.06
N GLU A 99 9.16 -15.69 11.10
CA GLU A 99 10.58 -15.36 11.26
C GLU A 99 10.78 -14.11 12.11
N TRP A 100 10.08 -13.02 11.78
CA TRP A 100 10.28 -11.74 12.44
C TRP A 100 9.44 -11.64 13.71
N TYR A 101 8.13 -11.90 13.65
CA TYR A 101 7.27 -11.70 14.82
C TYR A 101 7.46 -12.82 15.86
N LEU A 102 7.36 -14.08 15.47
CA LEU A 102 7.52 -15.19 16.42
C LEU A 102 9.00 -15.36 16.83
N GLY A 103 9.88 -15.61 15.86
CA GLY A 103 11.29 -15.90 16.13
C GLY A 103 12.05 -14.71 16.73
N ARG A 104 12.07 -13.57 16.06
CA ARG A 104 12.88 -12.41 16.48
C ARG A 104 12.24 -11.56 17.57
N HIS A 105 10.94 -11.25 17.47
CA HIS A 105 10.28 -10.35 18.41
C HIS A 105 9.81 -11.06 19.70
N LEU A 106 9.23 -12.26 19.58
CA LEU A 106 8.72 -13.01 20.73
C LEU A 106 9.69 -14.10 21.24
N GLY A 107 10.72 -14.48 20.48
CA GLY A 107 11.65 -15.56 20.85
C GLY A 107 11.01 -16.95 20.83
N LEU A 108 9.95 -17.13 20.05
CA LEU A 108 9.19 -18.38 19.94
C LEU A 108 9.53 -19.11 18.64
N GLU A 109 9.73 -20.43 18.73
CA GLU A 109 9.88 -21.29 17.56
C GLU A 109 8.55 -21.99 17.22
N PRO A 110 8.00 -21.80 16.01
CA PRO A 110 6.81 -22.51 15.58
C PRO A 110 7.08 -24.01 15.51
N ARG A 111 6.12 -24.82 15.99
CA ARG A 111 6.20 -26.28 15.82
C ARG A 111 6.14 -26.65 14.33
N PRO A 112 6.70 -27.81 13.92
CA PRO A 112 6.69 -28.24 12.52
C PRO A 112 5.31 -28.24 11.87
N GLU A 113 4.28 -28.67 12.61
CA GLU A 113 2.87 -28.66 12.17
C GLU A 113 2.33 -27.24 11.91
N GLN A 114 2.80 -26.27 12.69
CA GLN A 114 2.40 -24.86 12.54
C GLN A 114 3.08 -24.24 11.33
N ARG A 115 4.34 -24.60 11.05
CA ARG A 115 5.08 -24.16 9.84
C ARG A 115 4.47 -24.66 8.54
N GLN A 116 3.80 -25.81 8.54
CA GLN A 116 3.18 -26.39 7.33
C GLN A 116 1.84 -25.75 6.98
N ALA A 117 1.18 -25.10 7.93
CA ALA A 117 -0.11 -24.44 7.74
C ALA A 117 0.01 -22.94 7.39
N MET A 118 1.24 -22.43 7.30
CA MET A 118 1.60 -21.04 7.00
C MET A 118 2.11 -20.93 5.57
#